data_AF-A0A4S8N557-F1
#
_entry.id   AF-A0A4S8N557-F1
#
_cell.length_a   1.000
_cell.length_b   1.000
_cell.length_c   1.000
_cell.angle_alpha   90.00
_cell.angle_beta   90.00
_cell.angle_gamma   90.00
#
_symmetry.space_group_name_H-M   'P 1'
#
loop_
_entity.id
_entity.type
_entity.pdbx_description
1 polymer ?
#
loop_
_entity_poly.entity_id
_entity_poly.type
_entity_poly.pdbx_seq_one_letter_code
_entity_poly.pdbx_strand_id
1 'polypeptide(L)'
;MSVTTTGVAGRFPAPADHHRPHPPPLVVGADGSADFVPVPTGRPLGTGADTYEATTLTLPPGATLLCFTDGLVERRTEDIDAGLARLASVAGSGGIGAGPLEPTLDGLLDRMRDPDRQDDIAVLALRRADSAD
;
A
#
# COMPACT_ATOMS: atom_id res chain seq x y z
N MET A 1 13.19 17.04 2.31
CA MET A 1 11.79 16.99 2.78
C MET A 1 11.48 15.55 3.17
N SER A 2 11.36 15.25 4.46
CA SER A 2 10.92 13.93 4.94
C SER A 2 9.40 13.91 4.98
N VAL A 3 8.77 12.98 4.27
CA VAL A 3 7.34 12.71 4.42
C VAL A 3 7.22 11.70 5.55
N THR A 4 6.67 12.13 6.69
CA THR A 4 6.37 11.23 7.81
C THR A 4 4.92 10.80 7.68
N THR A 5 4.68 9.59 7.17
CA THR A 5 3.37 8.95 7.22
C THR A 5 3.37 7.98 8.40
N THR A 6 2.52 8.24 9.39
CA THR A 6 2.39 7.37 10.56
C THR A 6 1.50 6.18 10.21
N GLY A 7 2.11 5.06 9.86
CA GLY A 7 1.48 3.74 9.92
C GLY A 7 1.71 3.14 11.31
N VAL A 8 0.66 2.61 11.92
CA VAL A 8 0.66 2.14 13.31
C VAL A 8 0.73 0.61 13.30
N ALA A 9 1.88 0.03 13.64
CA ALA A 9 2.07 -1.43 13.69
C ALA A 9 2.81 -1.89 14.95
N GLY A 10 2.16 -2.67 15.83
CA GLY A 10 2.78 -3.29 17.02
C GLY A 10 3.76 -4.44 16.68
N ARG A 11 4.47 -4.98 17.69
CA ARG A 11 5.45 -6.07 17.53
C ARG A 11 5.18 -7.26 18.46
N PHE A 12 5.06 -8.47 17.92
CA PHE A 12 5.02 -9.75 18.67
C PHE A 12 5.60 -10.92 17.85
N PRO A 13 6.10 -12.00 18.49
CA PRO A 13 6.49 -13.23 17.79
C PRO A 13 5.29 -13.83 17.06
N ALA A 14 5.50 -14.27 15.81
CA ALA A 14 4.44 -14.70 14.91
C ALA A 14 3.58 -15.85 15.47
N PRO A 15 2.26 -15.66 15.67
CA PRO A 15 1.30 -16.75 15.66
C PRO A 15 0.81 -17.00 14.21
N ALA A 16 0.46 -18.24 13.91
CA ALA A 16 0.25 -18.77 12.55
C ALA A 16 -1.06 -18.35 11.85
N ASP A 17 -1.95 -17.63 12.51
CA ASP A 17 -3.22 -17.21 11.94
C ASP A 17 -3.62 -15.93 12.66
N HIS A 18 -3.59 -14.76 12.00
CA HIS A 18 -4.43 -13.58 12.28
C HIS A 18 -4.17 -12.55 11.17
N HIS A 19 -5.25 -12.00 10.61
CA HIS A 19 -5.26 -10.91 9.62
C HIS A 19 -4.28 -9.78 10.00
N ARG A 20 -3.45 -9.33 9.06
CA ARG A 20 -2.74 -8.05 9.20
C ARG A 20 -3.81 -6.97 9.14
N PRO A 21 -3.94 -6.07 10.13
CA PRO A 21 -4.98 -5.06 10.12
C PRO A 21 -4.88 -4.14 8.90
N HIS A 22 -3.70 -4.03 8.27
CA HIS A 22 -3.50 -3.33 7.01
C HIS A 22 -2.41 -4.00 6.15
N PRO A 23 -2.60 -4.06 4.81
CA PRO A 23 -1.55 -4.42 3.87
C PRO A 23 -0.35 -3.45 3.92
N PRO A 24 0.87 -3.90 3.57
CA PRO A 24 2.03 -3.01 3.48
C PRO A 24 1.82 -1.95 2.39
N PRO A 25 2.22 -0.68 2.62
CA PRO A 25 2.20 0.34 1.58
C PRO A 25 3.08 -0.03 0.39
N LEU A 26 2.75 0.47 -0.80
CA LEU A 26 3.52 0.29 -2.03
C LEU A 26 4.23 1.60 -2.41
N VAL A 27 5.51 1.56 -2.74
CA VAL A 27 6.24 2.68 -3.35
C VAL A 27 6.39 2.42 -4.83
N VAL A 28 5.93 3.37 -5.64
CA VAL A 28 6.05 3.35 -7.10
C VAL A 28 7.03 4.42 -7.56
N GLY A 29 8.14 4.02 -8.19
CA GLY A 29 9.13 4.92 -8.76
C GLY A 29 8.65 5.57 -10.06
N ALA A 30 9.25 6.71 -10.42
CA ALA A 30 8.98 7.38 -11.70
C ALA A 30 9.38 6.52 -12.92
N ASP A 31 10.26 5.53 -12.71
CA ASP A 31 10.69 4.52 -13.68
C ASP A 31 9.73 3.32 -13.79
N GLY A 32 8.67 3.28 -12.98
CA GLY A 32 7.71 2.19 -12.93
C GLY A 32 8.10 1.03 -12.01
N SER A 33 9.21 1.14 -11.26
CA SER A 33 9.48 0.22 -10.13
C SER A 33 8.34 0.28 -9.12
N ALA A 34 8.01 -0.85 -8.48
CA ALA A 34 6.88 -0.96 -7.56
C ALA A 34 7.19 -1.96 -6.44
N ASP A 35 7.59 -1.47 -5.28
CA ASP A 35 8.07 -2.27 -4.15
C ASP A 35 7.29 -2.00 -2.86
N PHE A 36 6.91 -3.07 -2.16
CA PHE A 36 6.21 -2.95 -0.88
C PHE A 36 7.16 -2.52 0.23
N VAL A 37 6.71 -1.57 1.06
CA VAL A 37 7.45 -1.12 2.23
C VAL A 37 7.37 -2.20 3.31
N PRO A 38 8.51 -2.71 3.80
CA PRO A 38 8.51 -3.64 4.92
C PRO A 38 8.04 -2.89 6.18
N VAL A 39 6.85 -3.23 6.65
CA VAL A 39 6.29 -2.71 7.91
C VAL A 39 6.16 -3.86 8.92
N PRO A 40 6.47 -3.63 10.21
CA PRO A 40 6.20 -4.61 11.27
C PRO A 40 4.72 -5.02 11.26
N THR A 41 4.42 -6.24 11.74
CA THR A 41 3.03 -6.72 11.87
C THR A 41 2.50 -6.46 13.27
N GLY A 42 1.51 -5.58 13.36
CA GLY A 42 0.81 -5.22 14.60
C GLY A 42 -0.55 -5.88 14.78
N ARG A 43 -1.02 -5.97 16.02
CA ARG A 43 -2.44 -6.23 16.30
C ARG A 43 -3.30 -5.02 15.94
N PRO A 44 -4.60 -5.22 15.64
CA PRO A 44 -5.55 -4.12 15.46
C PRO A 44 -5.64 -3.22 16.71
N LEU A 45 -5.94 -1.94 16.50
CA LEU A 45 -6.26 -0.99 17.56
C LEU A 45 -7.40 -1.52 18.44
N GLY A 46 -7.31 -1.30 19.75
CA GLY A 46 -8.34 -1.73 20.71
C GLY A 46 -8.22 -3.18 21.21
N THR A 47 -7.23 -3.95 20.73
CA THR A 47 -7.02 -5.35 21.15
C THR A 47 -5.97 -5.53 22.26
N GLY A 48 -5.64 -4.45 22.98
CA GLY A 48 -4.69 -4.46 24.09
C GLY A 48 -3.21 -4.43 23.66
N ALA A 49 -2.88 -3.83 22.51
CA ALA A 49 -1.49 -3.59 22.15
C ALA A 49 -0.91 -2.44 23.00
N ASP A 50 0.16 -2.72 23.74
CA ASP A 50 0.79 -1.76 24.64
C ASP A 50 1.66 -0.72 23.90
N THR A 51 2.15 -1.05 22.69
CA THR A 51 2.98 -0.15 21.87
C THR A 51 2.78 -0.38 20.37
N TYR A 52 2.99 0.69 19.59
CA TYR A 52 3.03 0.66 18.13
C TYR A 52 4.38 1.22 17.65
N GLU A 53 4.97 0.54 16.68
CA GLU A 53 6.20 0.93 16.02
C GLU A 53 5.88 1.75 14.76
N ALA A 54 6.64 2.83 14.57
CA ALA A 54 6.57 3.65 13.37
C ALA A 54 7.67 3.21 12.40
N THR A 55 7.31 2.97 11.14
CA THR A 55 8.29 2.78 10.06
C THR A 55 8.55 4.11 9.37
N THR A 56 9.83 4.50 9.29
CA THR A 56 10.24 5.69 8.52
C THR A 56 10.86 5.26 7.21
N LEU A 57 10.42 5.86 6.10
CA LEU A 57 11.06 5.69 4.80
C LEU A 57 11.39 7.05 4.17
N THR A 58 12.38 7.06 3.29
CA THR A 58 12.64 8.22 2.44
C THR A 58 12.03 7.95 1.07
N LEU A 59 11.01 8.72 0.70
CA LEU A 59 10.41 8.64 -0.63
C LEU A 59 11.34 9.37 -1.63
N PRO A 60 11.83 8.70 -2.70
CA PRO A 60 12.64 9.37 -3.73
C PRO A 60 11.88 10.52 -4.42
N PRO A 61 12.57 11.53 -4.98
CA PRO A 61 11.91 12.54 -5.82
C PRO A 61 11.08 11.88 -6.93
N GLY A 62 9.89 12.39 -7.20
CA GLY A 62 8.98 11.86 -8.21
C GLY A 62 8.26 10.56 -7.81
N ALA A 63 8.74 9.84 -6.80
CA ALA A 63 8.11 8.59 -6.37
C ALA A 63 6.75 8.82 -5.69
N THR A 64 5.89 7.82 -5.80
CA THR A 64 4.52 7.82 -5.25
C THR A 64 4.38 6.73 -4.20
N LEU A 65 3.92 7.10 -3.00
CA LEU A 65 3.49 6.17 -1.96
C LEU A 65 2.00 5.88 -2.14
N LEU A 66 1.63 4.60 -2.19
CA LEU A 66 0.25 4.12 -2.18
C LEU A 66 -0.04 3.38 -0.86
N CYS A 67 -1.09 3.82 -0.17
CA CYS A 67 -1.70 3.10 0.95
C CYS A 67 -3.09 2.66 0.54
N PHE A 68 -3.51 1.46 0.95
CA PHE A 68 -4.79 0.89 0.52
C PHE A 68 -5.35 -0.04 1.59
N THR A 69 -6.67 -0.26 1.54
CA THR A 69 -7.35 -1.30 2.34
C THR A 69 -7.16 -2.67 1.71
N ASP A 70 -7.21 -3.72 2.52
CA ASP A 70 -7.20 -5.13 2.09
C ASP A 70 -8.26 -5.43 1.04
N GLY A 71 -9.43 -4.80 1.11
CA GLY A 71 -10.46 -4.89 0.06
C GLY A 71 -9.96 -4.58 -1.36
N LEU A 72 -8.84 -3.88 -1.56
CA LEU A 72 -8.26 -3.67 -2.90
C LEU A 72 -7.63 -4.94 -3.49
N VAL A 73 -7.07 -5.79 -2.63
CA VAL A 73 -6.24 -6.94 -3.02
C VAL A 73 -6.86 -8.28 -2.65
N GLU A 74 -7.74 -8.31 -1.66
CA GLU A 74 -8.39 -9.52 -1.17
C GLU A 74 -9.51 -9.97 -2.11
N ARG A 75 -9.46 -11.26 -2.48
CA ARG A 75 -10.49 -11.93 -3.28
C ARG A 75 -10.74 -13.32 -2.71
N ARG A 76 -11.98 -13.80 -2.79
CA ARG A 76 -12.39 -15.07 -2.14
C ARG A 76 -11.63 -16.31 -2.60
N THR A 77 -11.19 -16.34 -3.85
CA THR A 77 -10.55 -17.51 -4.47
C THR A 77 -9.05 -17.31 -4.71
N GLU A 78 -8.46 -16.25 -4.17
CA GLU A 78 -7.07 -15.88 -4.43
C GLU A 78 -6.34 -15.55 -3.14
N ASP A 79 -5.08 -15.95 -3.06
CA ASP A 79 -4.20 -15.57 -1.96
C ASP A 79 -3.93 -14.06 -1.96
N ILE A 80 -3.85 -13.45 -0.78
CA ILE A 80 -3.53 -12.03 -0.62
C ILE A 80 -2.20 -11.69 -1.29
N ASP A 81 -1.22 -12.59 -1.27
CA ASP A 81 0.07 -12.40 -1.92
C ASP A 81 -0.04 -12.26 -3.44
N ALA A 82 -0.97 -12.98 -4.07
CA ALA A 82 -1.24 -12.86 -5.50
C ALA A 82 -1.98 -11.55 -5.83
N GLY A 83 -2.91 -11.11 -4.96
CA GLY A 83 -3.53 -9.79 -5.04
C GLY A 83 -2.52 -8.65 -4.93
N LEU A 84 -1.57 -8.74 -4.00
CA LEU A 84 -0.48 -7.79 -3.83
C LEU A 84 0.46 -7.77 -5.05
N ALA A 85 0.85 -8.93 -5.58
CA ALA A 85 1.67 -9.02 -6.78
C ALA A 85 0.98 -8.38 -8.00
N ARG A 86 -0.33 -8.60 -8.16
CA ARG A 86 -1.14 -7.93 -9.19
C ARG A 86 -1.12 -6.41 -9.01
N LEU A 87 -1.35 -5.93 -7.79
CA LEU A 87 -1.35 -4.49 -7.51
C LEU A 87 -0.01 -3.85 -7.88
N ALA A 88 1.12 -4.47 -7.49
CA ALA A 88 2.45 -3.96 -7.83
C ALA A 88 2.65 -3.91 -9.35
N SER A 89 2.25 -4.96 -10.07
CA SER A 89 2.35 -5.00 -11.54
C SER A 89 1.50 -3.93 -12.22
N VAL A 90 0.24 -3.77 -11.79
CA VAL A 90 -0.69 -2.76 -12.33
C VAL A 90 -0.22 -1.35 -12.01
N ALA A 91 0.26 -1.09 -10.80
CA ALA A 91 0.74 0.22 -10.40
C ALA A 91 2.01 0.63 -11.15
N GLY A 92 2.98 -0.30 -11.28
CA GLY A 92 4.23 -0.06 -11.99
C GLY A 92 4.03 0.20 -13.50
N SER A 93 3.14 -0.57 -14.14
CA SER A 93 2.83 -0.40 -15.57
C SER A 93 1.76 0.67 -15.87
N GLY A 94 0.97 1.05 -14.87
CA GLY A 94 -0.17 1.97 -15.00
C GLY A 94 0.18 3.45 -14.98
N GLY A 95 1.47 3.79 -14.91
CA GLY A 95 1.93 5.18 -14.91
C GLY A 95 1.73 5.91 -13.59
N ILE A 96 1.42 5.22 -12.49
CA ILE A 96 1.28 5.81 -11.14
C ILE A 96 2.57 6.54 -10.72
N GLY A 97 3.74 6.14 -11.23
CA GLY A 97 5.01 6.81 -10.94
C GLY A 97 5.21 8.15 -11.65
N ALA A 98 4.61 8.36 -12.82
CA ALA A 98 4.97 9.47 -13.72
C ALA A 98 3.77 10.29 -14.24
N GLY A 99 2.60 9.68 -14.37
CA GLY A 99 1.38 10.33 -14.89
C GLY A 99 0.60 11.09 -13.82
N PRO A 100 -0.43 11.88 -14.18
CA PRO A 100 -1.31 12.54 -13.22
C PRO A 100 -2.00 11.52 -12.29
N LEU A 101 -1.99 11.76 -10.97
CA LEU A 101 -2.42 10.78 -9.97
C LEU A 101 -3.88 10.35 -10.12
N GLU A 102 -4.81 11.30 -10.29
CA GLU A 102 -6.25 11.02 -10.35
C GLU A 102 -6.62 10.02 -11.48
N PRO A 103 -6.33 10.29 -12.77
CA PRO A 103 -6.68 9.35 -13.84
C PRO A 103 -5.85 8.05 -13.81
N THR A 104 -4.63 8.08 -13.25
CA THR A 104 -3.84 6.84 -13.10
C THR A 104 -4.37 5.96 -11.97
N LEU A 105 -4.88 6.55 -10.88
CA LEU A 105 -5.57 5.83 -9.82
C LEU A 105 -6.91 5.26 -10.29
N ASP A 106 -7.70 6.02 -11.05
CA ASP A 106 -8.93 5.49 -11.64
C ASP A 106 -8.64 4.26 -12.52
N GLY A 107 -7.62 4.37 -13.38
CA GLY A 107 -7.18 3.26 -14.21
C GLY A 107 -6.63 2.07 -13.41
N LEU A 108 -6.05 2.29 -12.23
CA LEU A 108 -5.62 1.22 -11.32
C LEU A 108 -6.84 0.54 -10.71
N LEU A 109 -7.81 1.30 -10.20
CA LEU A 109 -9.04 0.78 -9.60
C LEU A 109 -9.85 -0.05 -10.60
N ASP A 110 -9.96 0.41 -11.84
CA ASP A 110 -10.63 -0.33 -12.92
C ASP A 110 -9.96 -1.68 -13.21
N ARG A 111 -8.62 -1.72 -13.22
CA ARG A 111 -7.86 -2.96 -13.46
C ARG A 111 -7.87 -3.91 -12.25
N MET A 112 -7.98 -3.37 -11.04
CA MET A 112 -8.05 -4.14 -9.81
C MET A 112 -9.46 -4.63 -9.49
N ARG A 113 -10.47 -4.15 -10.22
CA ARG A 113 -11.89 -4.48 -10.01
C ARG A 113 -12.13 -5.98 -9.95
N ASP A 114 -12.89 -6.38 -8.94
CA ASP A 114 -13.44 -7.72 -8.76
C ASP A 114 -14.95 -7.59 -8.55
N PRO A 115 -15.80 -8.20 -9.41
CA PRO A 115 -17.25 -8.14 -9.26
C PRO A 115 -17.77 -8.89 -8.02
N ASP A 116 -17.02 -9.84 -7.47
CA ASP A 116 -17.43 -10.67 -6.33
C ASP A 116 -16.96 -10.10 -4.98
N ARG A 117 -16.36 -8.91 -4.99
CA ARG A 117 -15.82 -8.24 -3.80
C ARG A 117 -16.90 -7.81 -2.81
N GLN A 118 -16.61 -7.96 -1.53
CA GLN A 118 -17.54 -7.67 -0.44
C GLN A 118 -17.06 -6.60 0.54
N ASP A 119 -15.78 -6.24 0.47
CA ASP A 119 -15.16 -5.30 1.40
C ASP A 119 -14.91 -3.92 0.76
N ASP A 120 -14.77 -2.91 1.60
CA ASP A 120 -14.59 -1.52 1.21
C ASP A 120 -13.19 -1.27 0.61
N ILE A 121 -13.13 -0.45 -0.44
CA ILE A 121 -11.86 0.03 -1.01
C ILE A 121 -11.66 1.49 -0.63
N ALA A 122 -10.51 1.75 -0.02
CA ALA A 122 -9.91 3.07 0.04
C ALA A 122 -8.48 3.00 -0.48
N VAL A 123 -8.09 4.00 -1.28
CA VAL A 123 -6.71 4.18 -1.77
C VAL A 123 -6.29 5.60 -1.51
N LEU A 124 -5.11 5.77 -0.92
CA LEU A 124 -4.45 7.05 -0.72
C LEU A 124 -3.14 7.05 -1.51
N ALA A 125 -2.97 8.04 -2.38
CA ALA A 125 -1.71 8.27 -3.07
C ALA A 125 -1.07 9.58 -2.62
N LEU A 126 0.23 9.53 -2.39
CA LEU A 126 1.04 10.70 -2.12
C LEU A 126 2.25 10.66 -3.04
N ARG A 127 2.37 11.65 -3.93
CA ARG A 127 3.58 11.82 -4.75
C ARG A 127 4.50 12.85 -4.10
N ARG A 128 5.76 12.49 -3.94
CA ARG A 128 6.79 13.48 -3.66
C ARG A 128 7.05 14.26 -4.94
N ALA A 129 6.83 15.57 -4.90
CA ALA A 129 7.24 16.44 -6.00
C ALA A 129 8.72 16.21 -6.31
N ASP A 130 9.08 16.25 -7.59
CA ASP A 130 10.47 16.40 -7.96
C ASP A 130 11.01 17.59 -7.19
N SER A 131 12.17 17.42 -6.55
CA SER A 131 12.89 18.58 -6.06
C SER A 131 13.21 19.41 -7.28
N ALA A 132 12.44 20.48 -7.50
CA ALA A 132 12.84 21.56 -8.37
C ALA A 132 14.22 22.02 -7.91
N ASP A 133 15.11 22.20 -8.88
CA ASP A 133 16.29 23.07 -8.77
C ASP A 133 15.89 24.43 -8.19
#